data_AF-A0A1H3N6A2-F1
#
_entry.id   AF-A0A1H3N6A2-F1
#
_cell.length_a   1.000
_cell.length_b   1.000
_cell.length_c   1.000
_cell.angle_alpha   90.00
_cell.angle_beta   90.00
_cell.angle_gamma   90.00
#
_symmetry.space_group_name_H-M   'P 1'
#
loop_
_entity.id
_entity.type
_entity.pdbx_description
1 polymer ?
#
loop_
_entity_poly.entity_id
_entity_poly.type
_entity_poly.pdbx_seq_one_letter_code
_entity_poly.pdbx_strand_id
1 'polypeptide(L)'
;MKQLLILLLGLLLSGTAYAHGGEDHGDGPKSGTAAGATSFSVAALSEQFEALLRYEPLEGGKPADLRLFLSDYATNAPVKGARLTLTTPEDANLKWAVTEQEPGVYLVEGQFPANKAYSFALNVVAGETADLLLLEGIKVGEKLPVAATAPAAAPSLFSSWKTILALAGAFVLGIGLTALLLRRRRQPPEPVLQTSEQALTASRRTPFP
;
A
#
# COMPACT_ATOMS: atom_id res chain seq x y z
N MET A 1 22.60 -24.11 -43.93
CA MET A 1 22.52 -25.14 -42.86
C MET A 1 23.41 -24.84 -41.66
N LYS A 2 24.68 -24.49 -41.85
CA LYS A 2 25.64 -24.21 -40.77
C LYS A 2 25.28 -22.99 -39.89
N GLN A 3 24.70 -21.95 -40.51
CA GLN A 3 24.15 -20.76 -39.84
C GLN A 3 22.92 -21.09 -38.97
N LEU A 4 22.08 -22.03 -39.44
CA LEU A 4 20.88 -22.48 -38.72
C LEU A 4 21.28 -23.31 -37.48
N LEU A 5 22.34 -24.11 -37.58
CA LEU A 5 22.86 -24.94 -36.50
C LEU A 5 23.47 -24.10 -35.36
N ILE A 6 24.14 -22.99 -35.68
CA ILE A 6 24.70 -22.06 -34.69
C ILE A 6 23.59 -21.31 -33.96
N LEU A 7 22.52 -20.91 -34.67
CA LEU A 7 21.34 -20.30 -34.08
C LEU A 7 20.58 -21.27 -33.16
N LEU A 8 20.45 -22.54 -33.55
CA LEU A 8 19.82 -23.56 -32.73
C LEU A 8 20.63 -23.86 -31.46
N LEU A 9 21.96 -23.86 -31.57
CA LEU A 9 22.86 -24.12 -30.45
C LEU A 9 22.89 -22.96 -29.44
N GLY A 10 22.78 -21.71 -29.89
CA GLY A 10 22.64 -20.54 -29.01
C GLY A 10 21.35 -20.53 -28.19
N LEU A 11 20.25 -21.05 -28.76
CA LEU A 11 18.95 -21.12 -28.08
C LEU A 11 18.93 -22.19 -26.97
N LEU A 12 19.71 -23.26 -27.13
CA LEU A 12 19.82 -24.36 -26.15
C LEU A 12 20.70 -24.01 -24.93
N LEU A 13 21.59 -23.01 -25.04
CA LEU A 13 22.43 -22.55 -23.92
C LEU A 13 21.81 -21.41 -23.10
N SER A 14 20.61 -20.95 -23.45
CA SER A 14 19.85 -19.97 -22.66
C SER A 14 19.18 -20.68 -21.48
N GLY A 15 19.98 -21.12 -20.50
CA GLY A 15 19.49 -21.72 -19.27
C GLY A 15 18.54 -20.77 -18.56
N THR A 16 17.35 -21.24 -18.21
CA THR A 16 16.41 -20.49 -17.37
C THR A 16 17.01 -20.37 -15.98
N ALA A 17 17.52 -19.19 -15.65
CA ALA A 17 17.76 -18.82 -14.26
C ALA A 17 16.39 -18.78 -13.56
N TYR A 18 16.01 -19.89 -12.94
CA TYR A 18 14.89 -19.93 -12.01
C TYR A 18 15.31 -19.16 -10.76
N ALA A 19 15.02 -17.87 -10.72
CA ALA A 19 14.84 -17.20 -9.44
C ALA A 19 13.63 -17.88 -8.81
N HIS A 20 13.85 -18.77 -7.83
CA HIS A 20 12.78 -19.22 -6.96
C HIS A 20 12.29 -17.98 -6.19
N GLY A 21 11.22 -17.37 -6.68
CA GLY A 21 10.44 -16.45 -5.86
C GLY A 21 10.05 -17.22 -4.61
N GLY A 22 10.43 -16.72 -3.43
CA GLY A 22 10.04 -17.30 -2.16
C GLY A 22 8.53 -17.26 -2.04
N GLU A 23 7.88 -18.33 -2.48
CA GLU A 23 6.46 -18.57 -2.28
C GLU A 23 6.27 -19.03 -0.83
N ASP A 24 6.53 -18.10 0.09
CA ASP A 24 5.82 -18.05 1.34
C ASP A 24 4.43 -17.48 1.04
N HIS A 25 3.50 -18.38 0.73
CA HIS A 25 2.07 -18.11 0.87
C HIS A 25 1.61 -18.55 2.26
N GLY A 26 2.41 -18.28 3.28
CA GLY A 26 1.89 -18.00 4.60
C GLY A 26 0.71 -17.05 4.43
N ASP A 27 -0.37 -17.35 5.15
CA ASP A 27 -1.52 -16.49 5.33
C ASP A 27 -0.99 -15.21 5.99
N GLY A 28 -0.38 -14.35 5.16
CA GLY A 28 0.31 -13.15 5.59
C GLY A 28 -0.72 -12.37 6.39
N PRO A 29 -0.36 -11.84 7.57
CA PRO A 29 -1.32 -11.14 8.41
C PRO A 29 -2.06 -10.16 7.52
N LYS A 30 -3.38 -10.36 7.38
CA LYS A 30 -4.28 -9.46 6.65
C LYS A 30 -3.78 -8.06 6.93
N SER A 31 -3.32 -7.36 5.88
CA SER A 31 -2.63 -6.07 6.01
C SER A 31 -3.37 -5.26 7.06
N GLY A 32 -2.79 -5.21 8.27
CA GLY A 32 -3.47 -4.63 9.41
C GLY A 32 -3.71 -3.19 9.04
N THR A 33 -4.94 -2.70 9.22
CA THR A 33 -5.20 -1.27 9.15
C THR A 33 -4.10 -0.57 9.94
N ALA A 34 -3.34 0.32 9.31
CA ALA A 34 -2.25 1.02 9.97
C ALA A 34 -2.75 1.50 11.33
N ALA A 35 -2.11 1.05 12.41
CA ALA A 35 -2.47 1.50 13.74
C ALA A 35 -2.42 3.03 13.72
N GLY A 36 -3.53 3.68 14.05
CA GLY A 36 -3.59 5.15 14.07
C GLY A 36 -2.49 5.71 14.95
N ALA A 37 -2.03 6.93 14.65
CA ALA A 37 -1.04 7.61 15.49
C ALA A 37 -1.53 7.63 16.95
N THR A 38 -0.67 7.21 17.88
CA THR A 38 -0.97 7.15 19.33
C THR A 38 -0.37 8.32 20.12
N SER A 39 0.40 9.18 19.45
CA SER A 39 1.05 10.34 20.07
C SER A 39 1.21 11.49 19.07
N PHE A 40 1.39 12.69 19.62
CA PHE A 40 1.86 13.87 18.92
C PHE A 40 3.37 14.01 19.09
N SER A 41 4.01 14.70 18.16
CA SER A 41 5.42 15.06 18.25
C SER A 41 5.66 16.48 17.75
N VAL A 42 6.60 17.18 18.37
CA VAL A 42 7.16 18.45 17.89
C VAL A 42 8.68 18.34 17.92
N ALA A 43 9.37 18.97 16.97
CA ALA A 43 10.81 18.87 16.84
C ALA A 43 11.43 20.26 16.65
N ALA A 44 12.68 20.40 17.09
CA ALA A 44 13.50 21.57 16.88
C ALA A 44 14.94 21.12 16.62
N LEU A 45 15.66 21.89 15.80
CA LEU A 45 17.02 21.59 15.36
C LEU A 45 17.90 22.81 15.59
N SER A 46 19.17 22.55 15.91
CA SER A 46 20.26 23.52 15.84
C SER A 46 21.48 22.90 15.15
N GLU A 47 22.62 23.60 15.11
CA GLU A 47 23.84 23.03 14.51
C GLU A 47 24.44 21.91 15.38
N GLN A 48 24.05 21.84 16.65
CA GLN A 48 24.63 21.01 17.69
C GLN A 48 23.66 19.91 18.10
N PHE A 49 22.36 20.23 18.16
CA PHE A 49 21.37 19.34 18.75
C PHE A 49 20.14 19.16 17.86
N GLU A 50 19.56 17.96 17.96
CA GLU A 50 18.19 17.68 17.55
C GLU A 50 17.36 17.33 18.79
N ALA A 51 16.22 17.99 18.94
CA ALA A 51 15.28 17.77 20.02
C ALA A 51 13.93 17.32 19.45
N LEU A 52 13.43 16.18 19.93
CA LEU A 52 12.09 15.67 19.60
C LEU A 52 11.30 15.50 20.89
N LEU A 53 10.18 16.19 21.01
CA LEU A 53 9.25 16.04 22.12
C LEU A 53 8.03 15.24 21.67
N ARG A 54 7.78 14.10 22.30
CA ARG A 54 6.64 13.22 22.02
C ARG A 54 5.70 13.15 23.23
N TYR A 55 4.40 13.23 22.99
CA TYR A 55 3.38 13.23 24.03
C TYR A 55 2.06 12.60 23.56
N GLU A 56 1.34 11.98 24.48
CA GLU A 56 -0.05 11.55 24.26
C GLU A 56 -1.01 12.74 24.30
N PRO A 57 -2.28 12.61 23.88
CA PRO A 57 -3.26 13.70 24.00
C PRO A 57 -3.28 14.31 25.41
N LEU A 58 -2.97 15.60 25.49
CA LEU A 58 -2.91 16.35 26.75
C LEU A 58 -4.23 17.06 27.01
N GLU A 59 -4.51 17.32 28.28
CA GLU A 59 -5.66 18.11 28.72
C GLU A 59 -5.21 19.19 29.72
N GLY A 60 -5.66 20.41 29.50
CA GLY A 60 -5.40 21.52 30.41
C GLY A 60 -5.98 21.25 31.79
N GLY A 61 -5.25 21.64 32.83
CA GLY A 61 -5.62 21.39 34.21
C GLY A 61 -5.23 19.99 34.71
N LYS A 62 -4.65 19.13 33.87
CA LYS A 62 -4.20 17.79 34.26
C LYS A 62 -2.67 17.66 34.21
N PRO A 63 -2.09 16.75 35.01
CA PRO A 63 -0.69 16.38 34.87
C PRO A 63 -0.36 15.98 33.44
N ALA A 64 0.81 16.41 32.98
CA ALA A 64 1.32 16.17 31.65
C ALA A 64 2.68 15.50 31.74
N ASP A 65 2.77 14.32 31.11
CA ASP A 65 4.00 13.53 31.01
C ASP A 65 4.43 13.52 29.54
N LEU A 66 5.57 14.14 29.26
CA LEU A 66 6.11 14.24 27.91
C LEU A 66 7.49 13.60 27.85
N ARG A 67 7.83 13.03 26.70
CA ARG A 67 9.15 12.44 26.48
C ARG A 67 9.95 13.29 25.51
N LEU A 68 11.07 13.80 25.98
CA LEU A 68 12.01 14.56 25.17
C LEU A 68 13.20 13.66 24.79
N PHE A 69 13.50 13.60 23.52
CA PHE A 69 14.68 12.96 22.96
C PHE A 69 15.66 14.04 22.54
N LEU A 70 16.94 13.87 22.89
CA LEU A 70 18.02 14.78 22.54
C LEU A 70 19.16 14.00 21.90
N SER A 71 19.50 14.37 20.68
CA SER A 71 20.60 13.80 19.91
C SER A 71 21.56 14.88 19.41
N ASP A 72 22.80 14.47 19.18
CA ASP A 72 23.78 15.27 18.45
C ASP A 72 23.33 15.38 16.99
N TYR A 73 23.29 16.61 16.47
CA TYR A 73 22.75 16.87 15.14
C TYR A 73 23.56 16.19 14.02
N ALA A 74 24.88 16.18 14.14
CA ALA A 74 25.76 15.66 13.09
C ALA A 74 25.77 14.12 13.04
N THR A 75 25.67 13.47 14.20
CA THR A 75 25.89 12.02 14.33
C THR A 75 24.62 11.24 14.68
N ASN A 76 23.54 11.92 15.05
CA ASN A 76 22.31 11.33 15.59
C ASN A 76 22.54 10.51 16.88
N ALA A 77 23.71 10.63 17.51
CA ALA A 77 24.02 9.94 18.75
C ALA A 77 23.25 10.55 19.93
N PRO A 78 22.75 9.75 20.89
CA PRO A 78 22.06 10.28 22.06
C PRO A 78 22.97 11.15 22.94
N VAL A 79 22.48 12.31 23.37
CA VAL A 79 23.22 13.22 24.25
C VAL A 79 22.92 12.89 25.71
N LYS A 80 23.86 12.20 26.35
CA LYS A 80 23.80 11.82 27.76
C LYS A 80 24.14 12.98 28.69
N GLY A 81 23.45 13.07 29.83
CA GLY A 81 23.84 13.94 30.95
C GLY A 81 23.71 15.43 30.65
N ALA A 82 22.89 15.82 29.68
CA ALA A 82 22.62 17.21 29.39
C ALA A 82 21.75 17.80 30.50
N ARG A 83 22.07 19.02 30.91
CA ARG A 83 21.21 19.81 31.78
C ARG A 83 20.20 20.56 30.93
N LEU A 84 18.93 20.19 31.09
CA LEU A 84 17.83 20.77 30.32
C LEU A 84 17.02 21.72 31.19
N THR A 85 16.71 22.90 30.68
CA THR A 85 15.78 23.85 31.31
C THR A 85 14.71 24.23 30.31
N LEU A 86 13.45 24.00 30.67
CA LEU A 86 12.31 24.36 29.84
C LEU A 86 11.59 25.56 30.43
N THR A 87 11.27 26.51 29.55
CA THR A 87 10.37 27.62 29.86
C THR A 87 9.27 27.68 28.81
N THR A 88 8.11 28.19 29.21
CA THR A 88 6.96 28.36 28.32
C THR A 88 6.84 29.84 27.99
N PRO A 89 7.15 30.28 26.74
CA PRO A 89 7.10 31.70 26.37
C PRO A 89 5.74 32.36 26.64
N GLU A 90 4.66 31.57 26.55
CA GLU A 90 3.30 32.04 26.78
C GLU A 90 2.95 32.23 28.26
N ASP A 91 3.73 31.65 29.19
CA ASP A 91 3.58 31.79 30.64
C ASP A 91 4.86 31.37 31.39
N ALA A 92 5.66 32.37 31.80
CA ALA A 92 6.93 32.15 32.49
C ALA A 92 6.79 31.56 33.92
N ASN A 93 5.57 31.53 34.48
CA ASN A 93 5.32 30.97 35.80
C ASN A 93 5.23 29.45 35.78
N LEU A 94 4.99 28.84 34.62
CA LEU A 94 4.95 27.39 34.48
C LEU A 94 6.33 26.79 34.79
N LYS A 95 6.31 25.69 35.54
CA LYS A 95 7.50 24.96 35.98
C LYS A 95 7.42 23.53 35.48
N TRP A 96 8.56 23.02 35.07
CA TRP A 96 8.71 21.70 34.48
C TRP A 96 9.82 20.95 35.21
N ALA A 97 9.52 19.76 35.67
CA ALA A 97 10.53 18.82 36.14
C ALA A 97 11.10 18.07 34.93
N VAL A 98 12.42 17.92 34.87
CA VAL A 98 13.09 17.21 33.77
C VAL A 98 14.05 16.20 34.37
N THR A 99 13.83 14.93 34.04
CA THR A 99 14.60 13.81 34.59
C THR A 99 15.11 12.94 33.44
N GLU A 100 16.43 12.78 33.34
CA GLU A 100 17.02 11.83 32.39
C GLU A 100 16.66 10.39 32.81
N GLN A 101 16.08 9.63 31.89
CA GLN A 101 15.69 8.23 32.10
C GLN A 101 16.69 7.28 31.45
N GLU A 102 17.14 7.62 30.25
CA GLU A 102 18.16 6.91 29.47
C GLU A 102 19.05 7.95 28.76
N PRO A 103 20.25 7.59 28.27
CA PRO A 103 21.08 8.51 27.48
C PRO A 103 20.26 9.19 26.37
N GLY A 104 20.16 10.52 26.42
CA GLY A 104 19.41 11.30 25.43
C GLY A 104 17.88 11.22 25.56
N VAL A 105 17.32 10.58 26.59
CA VAL A 105 15.88 10.46 26.80
C VAL A 105 15.49 11.03 28.17
N TYR A 106 14.64 12.04 28.15
CA TYR A 106 14.23 12.78 29.33
C TYR A 106 12.71 12.72 29.49
N LEU A 107 12.26 12.47 30.72
CA LEU A 107 10.88 12.67 31.13
C LEU A 107 10.70 14.15 31.53
N VAL A 108 9.70 14.80 30.94
CA VAL A 108 9.30 16.17 31.23
C VAL A 108 7.92 16.12 31.89
N GLU A 109 7.83 16.56 33.14
CA GLU A 109 6.60 16.50 33.94
C GLU A 109 6.18 17.91 34.34
N GLY A 110 4.87 18.15 34.30
CA GLY A 110 4.28 19.42 34.72
C GLY A 110 2.79 19.45 34.47
N GLN A 111 2.25 20.64 34.27
CA GLN A 111 0.84 20.83 34.00
C GLN A 111 0.64 22.07 33.11
N PHE A 112 -0.11 21.89 32.03
CA PHE A 112 -0.61 23.01 31.25
C PHE A 112 -1.89 23.55 31.89
N PRO A 113 -2.07 24.89 32.03
CA PRO A 113 -3.21 25.43 32.75
C PRO A 113 -4.53 25.37 31.96
N ALA A 114 -4.47 25.39 30.62
CA ALA A 114 -5.65 25.44 29.76
C ALA A 114 -5.40 24.78 28.40
N ASN A 115 -6.48 24.37 27.72
CA ASN A 115 -6.46 23.85 26.36
C ASN A 115 -6.12 24.96 25.35
N LYS A 116 -4.91 24.93 24.80
CA LYS A 116 -4.43 25.76 23.70
C LYS A 116 -3.08 25.22 23.20
N ALA A 117 -2.54 25.83 22.15
CA ALA A 117 -1.15 25.58 21.75
C ALA A 117 -0.17 26.26 22.72
N TYR A 118 0.93 25.59 23.01
CA TYR A 118 2.07 26.12 23.77
C TYR A 118 3.38 25.84 23.03
N SER A 119 4.44 26.48 23.51
CA SER A 119 5.80 26.24 23.06
C SER A 119 6.72 25.99 24.26
N PHE A 120 7.82 25.28 24.03
CA PHE A 120 8.93 25.23 24.98
C PHE A 120 10.16 25.90 24.40
N ALA A 121 10.68 26.90 25.10
CA ALA A 121 12.05 27.33 24.95
C ALA A 121 12.94 26.41 25.80
N LEU A 122 13.64 25.50 25.11
CA LEU A 122 14.51 24.47 25.66
C LEU A 122 15.96 24.97 25.64
N ASN A 123 16.49 25.29 26.82
CA ASN A 123 17.92 25.53 27.00
C ASN A 123 18.62 24.20 27.28
N VAL A 124 19.58 23.84 26.44
CA VAL A 124 20.39 22.63 26.52
C VAL A 124 21.81 23.04 26.91
N VAL A 125 22.35 22.40 27.96
CA VAL A 125 23.78 22.51 28.32
C VAL A 125 24.35 21.10 28.45
N ALA A 126 25.26 20.72 27.56
CA ALA A 126 25.90 19.41 27.52
C ALA A 126 27.42 19.58 27.42
N GLY A 127 28.12 19.36 28.54
CA GLY A 127 29.56 19.62 28.62
C GLY A 127 29.88 21.11 28.38
N GLU A 128 30.68 21.38 27.34
CA GLU A 128 31.06 22.74 26.94
C GLU A 128 30.11 23.35 25.88
N THR A 129 29.16 22.56 25.38
CA THR A 129 28.21 22.98 24.35
C THR A 129 26.90 23.42 25.00
N ALA A 130 26.38 24.56 24.56
CA ALA A 130 25.07 25.05 25.00
C ALA A 130 24.30 25.65 23.82
N ASP A 131 22.98 25.48 23.83
CA ASP A 131 22.10 26.03 22.82
C ASP A 131 20.66 26.23 23.31
N LEU A 132 19.89 27.02 22.58
CA LEU A 132 18.48 27.31 22.84
C LEU A 132 17.62 26.88 21.65
N LEU A 133 16.75 25.89 21.86
CA LEU A 133 15.82 25.39 20.86
C LEU A 133 14.39 25.81 21.21
N LEU A 134 13.56 26.05 20.19
CA LEU A 134 12.15 26.38 20.35
C LEU A 134 11.27 25.26 19.80
N LEU A 135 10.65 24.50 20.70
CA LEU A 135 9.69 23.45 20.38
C LEU A 135 8.28 24.05 20.32
N GLU A 136 7.84 24.41 19.13
CA GLU A 136 6.53 25.04 18.91
C GLU A 136 5.42 24.01 18.61
N GLY A 137 4.17 24.38 18.87
CA GLY A 137 3.02 23.61 18.43
C GLY A 137 2.65 22.45 19.34
N ILE A 138 2.89 22.58 20.64
CA ILE A 138 2.43 21.60 21.65
C ILE A 138 0.92 21.76 21.81
N LYS A 139 0.15 20.77 21.34
CA LYS A 139 -1.31 20.85 21.21
C LYS A 139 -2.02 20.28 22.43
N VAL A 140 -2.39 21.15 23.37
CA VAL A 140 -3.13 20.77 24.58
C VAL A 140 -4.64 20.85 24.33
N GLY A 141 -5.34 19.75 24.56
CA GLY A 141 -6.78 19.60 24.33
C GLY A 141 -7.15 19.05 22.94
N GLU A 142 -6.18 18.79 22.07
CA GLU A 142 -6.42 18.12 20.78
C GLU A 142 -6.44 16.60 20.92
N LYS A 143 -7.25 15.94 20.08
CA LYS A 143 -7.34 14.48 19.98
C LYS A 143 -6.62 14.01 18.73
N LEU A 144 -6.06 12.80 18.80
CA LEU A 144 -5.44 12.16 17.65
C LEU A 144 -6.49 11.80 16.59
N PRO A 145 -6.13 11.81 15.30
CA PRO A 145 -7.02 11.36 14.24
C PRO A 145 -7.39 9.88 14.45
N VAL A 146 -8.69 9.59 14.57
CA VAL A 146 -9.17 8.20 14.56
C VAL A 146 -9.13 7.71 13.11
N ALA A 147 -8.45 6.59 12.87
CA ALA A 147 -8.42 5.96 11.55
C ALA A 147 -9.86 5.73 11.06
N ALA A 148 -10.19 6.28 9.90
CA ALA A 148 -11.50 6.07 9.29
C ALA A 148 -11.73 4.56 9.12
N THR A 149 -12.86 4.06 9.63
CA THR A 149 -13.26 2.67 9.41
C THR A 149 -13.33 2.44 7.89
N ALA A 150 -12.52 1.50 7.39
CA ALA A 150 -12.54 1.15 5.99
C ALA A 150 -13.99 0.79 5.58
N PRO A 151 -14.52 1.32 4.47
CA PRO A 151 -15.83 0.94 4.00
C PRO A 151 -15.86 -0.58 3.79
N ALA A 152 -16.97 -1.21 4.17
CA ALA A 152 -17.16 -2.65 3.99
C ALA A 152 -16.87 -3.01 2.52
N ALA A 153 -16.05 -4.04 2.31
CA ALA A 153 -15.70 -4.49 0.96
C ALA A 153 -16.96 -4.74 0.14
N ALA A 154 -17.05 -4.13 -1.05
CA ALA A 154 -18.15 -4.39 -1.96
C ALA A 154 -18.18 -5.89 -2.31
N PRO A 155 -19.38 -6.51 -2.42
CA PRO A 155 -19.47 -7.93 -2.77
C PRO A 155 -18.78 -8.17 -4.12
N SER A 156 -17.84 -9.10 -4.16
CA SER A 156 -17.13 -9.43 -5.40
C SER A 156 -18.07 -10.12 -6.39
N LEU A 157 -17.86 -9.89 -7.69
CA LEU A 157 -18.66 -10.53 -8.75
C LEU A 157 -18.59 -12.08 -8.71
N PHE A 158 -17.56 -12.63 -8.07
CA PHE A 158 -17.35 -14.07 -7.88
C PHE A 158 -17.79 -14.58 -6.50
N SER A 159 -18.34 -13.71 -5.65
CA SER A 159 -18.80 -14.08 -4.30
C SER A 159 -20.11 -14.88 -4.31
N SER A 160 -20.79 -14.98 -5.47
CA SER A 160 -22.04 -15.72 -5.60
C SER A 160 -21.90 -16.87 -6.59
N TRP A 161 -22.18 -18.08 -6.13
CA TRP A 161 -22.31 -19.25 -7.01
C TRP A 161 -23.32 -19.01 -8.16
N LYS A 162 -24.36 -18.21 -7.92
CA LYS A 162 -25.36 -17.87 -8.93
C LYS A 162 -24.78 -17.00 -10.04
N THR A 163 -23.90 -16.04 -9.71
CA THR A 163 -23.24 -15.20 -10.73
C THR A 163 -22.23 -16.03 -11.54
N ILE A 164 -21.50 -16.94 -10.88
CA ILE A 164 -20.61 -17.88 -11.57
C ILE A 164 -21.40 -18.76 -12.56
N LEU A 165 -22.53 -19.34 -12.13
CA LEU A 165 -23.39 -20.14 -13.02
C LEU A 165 -23.96 -19.31 -14.17
N ALA A 166 -24.36 -18.06 -13.92
CA ALA A 166 -24.88 -17.18 -14.97
C ALA A 166 -23.81 -16.86 -16.02
N LEU A 167 -22.58 -16.58 -15.59
CA LEU A 167 -21.44 -16.34 -16.49
C LEU A 167 -21.08 -17.59 -17.30
N ALA A 168 -21.03 -18.76 -16.66
CA ALA A 168 -20.80 -20.03 -17.34
C ALA A 168 -21.91 -20.34 -18.36
N GLY A 169 -23.18 -20.12 -17.99
CA GLY A 169 -24.33 -20.30 -18.87
C GLY A 169 -24.30 -19.36 -20.08
N ALA A 170 -23.98 -18.08 -19.87
CA ALA A 170 -23.82 -17.10 -20.95
C ALA A 170 -22.69 -17.49 -21.91
N PHE A 171 -21.57 -17.99 -21.37
CA PHE A 171 -20.45 -18.46 -22.17
C PHE A 171 -20.82 -19.67 -23.05
N VAL A 172 -21.50 -20.67 -22.49
CA VAL A 172 -21.96 -21.86 -23.25
C VAL A 172 -22.98 -21.47 -24.33
N LEU A 173 -23.92 -20.57 -24.02
CA LEU A 173 -24.87 -20.04 -25.00
C LEU A 173 -24.17 -19.32 -26.15
N GLY A 174 -23.15 -18.51 -25.86
CA GLY A 174 -22.35 -17.82 -26.87
C GLY A 174 -21.63 -18.80 -27.81
N ILE A 175 -21.03 -19.86 -27.27
CA ILE A 175 -20.41 -20.93 -28.07
C ILE A 175 -21.45 -21.61 -28.97
N GLY A 176 -22.62 -21.96 -28.41
CA GLY A 176 -23.70 -22.62 -29.16
C GLY A 176 -24.22 -21.78 -30.33
N LEU A 177 -24.45 -20.49 -30.10
CA LEU A 177 -24.85 -19.53 -31.14
C LEU A 177 -23.78 -19.41 -32.24
N THR A 178 -22.51 -19.33 -31.85
CA THR A 178 -21.39 -19.24 -32.79
C THR A 178 -21.31 -20.49 -33.68
N ALA A 179 -21.44 -21.68 -33.08
CA ALA A 179 -21.44 -22.95 -33.80
C ALA A 179 -22.63 -23.07 -34.77
N LEU A 180 -23.83 -22.61 -34.38
CA LEU A 180 -25.02 -22.60 -35.23
C LEU A 180 -24.83 -21.69 -36.46
N LEU A 181 -24.31 -20.47 -36.24
CA LEU A 181 -24.06 -19.51 -37.32
C LEU A 181 -22.99 -20.02 -38.30
N LEU A 182 -21.94 -20.68 -37.80
CA LEU A 182 -20.91 -21.30 -38.62
C LEU A 182 -21.43 -22.52 -39.40
N ARG A 183 -22.33 -23.32 -38.82
CA ARG A 183 -23.00 -24.44 -39.51
C ARG A 183 -23.89 -23.96 -40.65
N ARG A 184 -24.65 -22.88 -40.44
CA ARG A 184 -25.56 -22.33 -41.45
C ARG A 184 -24.83 -21.78 -42.68
N ARG A 185 -23.57 -21.37 -42.51
CA ARG A 185 -22.67 -20.94 -43.60
C ARG A 185 -22.08 -22.08 -44.43
N ARG A 186 -22.25 -23.35 -44.02
CA ARG A 186 -21.67 -24.54 -44.67
C ARG A 186 -22.66 -25.35 -45.51
N GLN A 187 -23.87 -24.87 -45.77
CA GLN A 187 -24.73 -25.52 -46.77
C GLN A 187 -24.06 -25.40 -48.16
N PRO A 188 -23.74 -26.51 -48.85
CA PRO A 188 -23.13 -26.44 -50.16
C PRO A 188 -24.16 -25.92 -51.17
N PRO A 189 -23.76 -25.09 -52.16
CA PRO A 189 -24.64 -24.69 -53.25
C PRO A 189 -25.12 -25.94 -54.02
N GLU A 190 -26.36 -25.89 -54.51
CA GLU A 190 -26.98 -26.94 -55.34
C GLU A 190 -26.04 -27.40 -56.46
N PRO A 191 -26.02 -28.70 -56.80
CA PRO A 191 -25.22 -29.20 -57.91
C PRO A 191 -25.76 -28.63 -59.22
N VAL A 192 -24.98 -27.75 -59.84
CA VAL A 192 -25.19 -27.27 -61.21
C VAL A 192 -25.25 -28.47 -62.15
N LEU A 193 -26.38 -28.63 -62.85
CA LEU A 193 -26.59 -29.59 -63.94
C LEU A 193 -25.48 -29.44 -64.99
N GLN A 194 -24.53 -30.37 -64.99
CA GLN A 194 -23.64 -30.58 -66.14
C GLN A 194 -24.42 -31.35 -67.20
N THR A 195 -24.74 -30.67 -68.30
CA THR A 195 -25.24 -31.29 -69.53
C THR A 195 -24.20 -32.24 -70.08
N SER A 196 -24.43 -33.54 -69.91
CA SER A 196 -23.81 -34.60 -70.68
C SER A 196 -24.74 -34.99 -71.83
N GLU A 197 -24.58 -34.33 -72.98
CA GLU A 197 -24.81 -35.02 -74.26
C GLU A 197 -23.77 -36.12 -74.38
N GLN A 198 -24.08 -37.29 -73.82
CA GLN A 198 -23.56 -38.54 -74.34
C GLN A 198 -24.76 -39.32 -74.85
N ALA A 199 -24.81 -39.42 -76.18
CA ALA A 199 -24.74 -40.70 -76.86
C ALA A 199 -25.88 -41.71 -76.61
N LEU A 200 -26.40 -42.23 -77.73
CA LEU A 200 -27.17 -43.46 -77.87
C LEU A 200 -28.64 -43.32 -77.42
N THR A 201 -29.67 -43.78 -78.14
CA THR A 201 -29.76 -44.87 -79.10
C THR A 201 -31.18 -44.80 -79.69
N ALA A 202 -31.34 -44.86 -81.01
CA ALA A 202 -31.92 -46.02 -81.69
C ALA A 202 -32.64 -47.05 -80.79
N SER A 203 -33.87 -47.39 -81.20
CA SER A 203 -34.57 -48.63 -80.85
C SER A 203 -35.51 -48.60 -79.63
N ARG A 204 -36.77 -48.18 -79.88
CA ARG A 204 -37.93 -49.01 -79.51
C ARG A 204 -39.23 -48.56 -80.19
N ARG A 205 -39.89 -49.54 -80.84
CA ARG A 205 -41.34 -49.79 -81.04
C ARG A 205 -41.64 -50.14 -82.51
N THR A 206 -41.63 -51.42 -82.90
CA THR A 206 -42.68 -52.48 -82.81
C THR A 206 -43.94 -52.24 -83.65
N PRO A 207 -44.53 -53.32 -84.22
CA PRO A 207 -45.39 -53.31 -85.40
C PRO A 207 -46.88 -53.31 -85.07
N PHE A 208 -47.73 -53.04 -86.07
CA PHE A 208 -49.16 -53.43 -86.13
C PHE A 208 -49.57 -53.65 -87.61
N PRO A 209 -50.65 -54.43 -87.87
CA PRO A 209 -50.85 -55.27 -89.07
C PRO A 209 -51.24 -54.52 -90.35
#